data_AF-A0A8J6R841-F1
#
_entry.id   AF-A0A8J6R841-F1
#
_cell.length_a   1.000
_cell.length_b   1.000
_cell.length_c   1.000
_cell.angle_alpha   90.00
_cell.angle_beta   90.00
_cell.angle_gamma   90.00
#
_symmetry.space_group_name_H-M   'P 1'
#
loop_
_entity.id
_entity.type
_entity.pdbx_description
1 polymer ?
#
loop_
_entity_poly.entity_id
_entity_poly.type
_entity_poly.pdbx_seq_one_letter_code
_entity_poly.pdbx_strand_id
1 'polypeptide(L)'
;MRDKLRELIGQPNVWLCLGGTNTWIKNVQILDVTNKTVTFRYEDETEREKRLWEKTTRIKNITEVEVKLVAYPKDTQRVAHIRGKLSNLLQQELEQE
;
A
#
# COMPACT_ATOMS: atom_id res chain seq x y z
N MET A 1 13.16 4.75 14.91
CA MET A 1 12.08 3.91 14.35
C MET A 1 10.77 4.06 15.11
N ARG A 2 10.73 3.84 16.43
CA ARG A 2 9.51 3.98 17.26
C ARG A 2 8.75 5.28 17.01
N ASP A 3 9.42 6.42 17.12
CA ASP A 3 8.74 7.73 17.03
C ASP A 3 8.15 7.96 15.63
N LYS A 4 8.88 7.55 14.58
CA LYS A 4 8.38 7.52 13.19
C LYS A 4 7.10 6.67 13.07
N LEU A 5 7.10 5.45 13.61
CA LEU A 5 5.91 4.59 13.57
C LEU A 5 4.73 5.20 14.33
N ARG A 6 5.00 5.92 15.42
CA ARG A 6 3.97 6.57 16.24
C ARG A 6 3.29 7.72 15.50
N GLU A 7 4.04 8.49 14.72
CA GLU A 7 3.49 9.55 13.85
C GLU A 7 2.62 8.99 12.72
N LEU A 8 2.84 7.72 12.35
CA LEU A 8 2.12 7.03 11.28
C LEU A 8 0.88 6.27 11.76
N ILE A 9 0.52 6.36 13.04
CA ILE A 9 -0.73 5.78 13.56
C ILE A 9 -1.92 6.38 12.80
N GLY A 10 -2.78 5.51 12.25
CA GLY A 10 -3.95 5.92 11.48
C GLY A 10 -3.68 6.50 10.09
N GLN A 11 -2.41 6.65 9.68
CA GLN A 11 -2.07 7.14 8.33
C GLN A 11 -2.34 6.05 7.28
N PRO A 12 -2.90 6.41 6.11
CA PRO A 12 -3.07 5.48 5.01
C PRO A 12 -1.73 5.25 4.27
N ASN A 13 -1.70 4.22 3.40
CA ASN A 13 -0.61 3.98 2.46
C ASN A 13 0.78 3.78 3.09
N VAL A 14 0.82 3.28 4.32
CA VAL A 14 2.07 2.93 5.01
C VAL A 14 2.50 1.53 4.60
N TRP A 15 3.77 1.36 4.27
CA TRP A 15 4.39 0.09 3.90
C TRP A 15 5.49 -0.24 4.92
N LEU A 16 5.52 -1.48 5.39
CA LEU A 16 6.49 -1.94 6.39
C LEU A 16 7.37 -3.05 5.83
N CYS A 17 8.69 -2.93 5.99
CA CYS A 17 9.62 -4.01 5.70
C CYS A 17 9.96 -4.80 6.97
N LEU A 18 9.79 -6.12 6.94
CA LEU A 18 10.15 -7.01 8.04
C LEU A 18 11.55 -7.60 7.84
N GLY A 19 12.47 -7.30 8.77
CA GLY A 19 13.90 -7.59 8.64
C GLY A 19 14.29 -9.07 8.63
N GLY A 20 13.43 -9.98 9.11
CA GLY A 20 13.72 -11.41 9.07
C GLY A 20 13.62 -12.03 7.68
N THR A 21 12.80 -11.45 6.80
CA THR A 21 12.47 -12.00 5.48
C THR A 21 12.60 -10.96 4.36
N ASN A 22 13.01 -9.74 4.69
CA ASN A 22 13.02 -8.56 3.83
C ASN A 22 11.71 -8.38 3.04
N THR A 23 10.59 -8.76 3.66
CA THR A 23 9.29 -8.80 3.02
C THR A 23 8.54 -7.51 3.31
N TRP A 24 8.02 -6.90 2.25
CA TRP A 24 7.17 -5.72 2.34
C TRP A 24 5.72 -6.11 2.58
N ILE A 25 5.16 -5.60 3.67
CA ILE A 25 3.72 -5.60 3.91
C ILE A 25 3.19 -4.25 3.46
N LYS A 26 2.34 -4.28 2.43
CA LYS A 26 1.81 -3.09 1.78
C LYS A 26 0.49 -2.67 2.42
N ASN A 27 0.19 -1.38 2.31
CA ASN A 27 -1.07 -0.77 2.73
C ASN A 27 -1.47 -1.15 4.17
N VAL A 28 -0.50 -1.09 5.08
CA VAL A 28 -0.78 -1.34 6.49
C VAL A 28 -1.47 -0.14 7.13
N GLN A 29 -2.31 -0.43 8.11
CA GLN A 29 -2.83 0.56 9.05
C GLN A 29 -2.15 0.33 10.40
N ILE A 30 -1.32 1.27 10.84
CA ILE A 30 -0.74 1.20 12.19
C ILE A 30 -1.83 1.54 13.21
N LEU A 31 -2.07 0.64 14.15
CA LEU A 31 -3.10 0.74 15.19
C LEU A 31 -2.53 1.25 16.51
N ASP A 32 -1.38 0.71 16.92
CA ASP A 32 -0.74 1.09 18.19
C ASP A 32 0.78 0.91 18.13
N VAL A 33 1.50 1.75 18.86
CA VAL A 33 2.96 1.70 19.00
C VAL A 33 3.33 1.85 20.48
N THR A 34 3.86 0.78 21.05
CA THR A 34 4.38 0.79 22.43
C THR A 34 5.89 1.07 22.44
N ASN A 35 6.53 0.92 23.60
CA ASN A 35 7.97 1.06 23.72
C ASN A 35 8.78 0.04 22.91
N LYS A 36 8.24 -1.16 22.65
CA LYS A 36 8.98 -2.26 22.01
C LYS A 36 8.24 -2.93 20.88
N THR A 37 6.93 -2.73 20.76
CA THR A 37 6.08 -3.40 19.79
C THR A 37 5.29 -2.41 18.97
N VAL A 38 4.87 -2.84 17.79
CA VAL A 38 3.90 -2.17 16.95
C VAL A 38 2.82 -3.17 16.55
N THR A 39 1.59 -2.71 16.59
CA THR A 39 0.40 -3.44 16.16
C THR A 39 -0.12 -2.77 14.90
N PHE A 40 -0.31 -3.55 13.84
CA PHE A 40 -0.81 -3.04 12.56
C PHE A 40 -1.77 -4.04 11.92
N ARG A 41 -2.67 -3.50 11.10
CA ARG A 41 -3.58 -4.27 10.25
C ARG A 41 -3.10 -4.23 8.81
N TYR A 42 -3.29 -5.31 8.07
CA TYR A 42 -3.02 -5.35 6.64
C TYR A 42 -4.01 -6.26 5.93
N GLU A 43 -4.22 -6.02 4.64
CA GLU A 43 -5.00 -6.88 3.77
C GLU A 43 -4.04 -7.79 3.01
N ASP A 44 -4.33 -9.09 2.99
CA ASP A 44 -3.61 -10.03 2.15
C ASP A 44 -4.41 -10.26 0.86
N GLU A 45 -3.91 -9.77 -0.27
CA GLU A 45 -4.51 -9.97 -1.59
C GLU A 45 -4.15 -11.38 -2.09
N THR A 46 -4.75 -12.42 -1.52
CA THR A 46 -4.84 -13.72 -2.19
C THR A 46 -6.11 -13.74 -3.04
N GLU A 47 -5.99 -14.17 -4.30
CA GLU A 47 -6.96 -13.98 -5.41
C GLU A 47 -8.41 -14.46 -5.18
N ARG A 48 -8.73 -15.05 -4.03
CA ARG A 48 -10.05 -15.64 -3.77
C ARG A 48 -10.85 -14.95 -2.67
N GLU A 49 -10.21 -14.32 -1.68
CA GLU A 49 -10.90 -13.65 -0.57
C GLU A 49 -10.05 -12.51 0.01
N LYS A 50 -10.66 -11.34 0.20
CA LYS A 50 -10.05 -10.23 0.94
C LYS A 50 -10.09 -10.55 2.44
N ARG A 51 -8.92 -10.88 3.01
CA ARG A 51 -8.79 -11.14 4.45
C ARG A 51 -7.99 -10.03 5.13
N LEU A 52 -8.59 -9.46 6.17
CA LEU A 52 -7.95 -8.49 7.05
C LEU A 52 -7.24 -9.22 8.19
N TRP A 53 -5.95 -8.94 8.33
CA TRP A 53 -5.10 -9.51 9.36
C TRP A 53 -4.62 -8.45 10.32
N GLU A 54 -4.58 -8.76 11.61
CA GLU A 54 -3.95 -7.95 12.64
C GLU A 54 -2.69 -8.64 13.15
N LYS A 55 -1.59 -7.90 13.27
CA LYS A 55 -0.30 -8.45 13.67
C LYS A 55 0.43 -7.50 14.61
N THR A 56 0.98 -8.09 15.67
CA THR A 56 1.87 -7.42 16.62
C THR A 56 3.29 -7.95 16.46
N THR A 57 4.25 -7.06 16.24
CA THR A 57 5.67 -7.44 16.13
C THR A 57 6.56 -6.51 16.94
N ARG A 58 7.79 -6.94 17.23
CA ARG A 58 8.78 -6.08 17.88
C ARG A 58 9.27 -5.04 16.89
N ILE A 59 9.43 -3.80 17.32
CA ILE A 59 9.92 -2.69 16.48
C ILE A 59 11.29 -3.01 15.88
N LYS A 60 12.14 -3.75 16.61
CA LYS A 60 13.44 -4.22 16.13
C LYS A 60 13.38 -5.13 14.90
N ASN A 61 12.21 -5.71 14.61
CA ASN A 61 11.99 -6.55 13.44
C ASN A 61 11.55 -5.73 12.22
N ILE A 62 11.36 -4.41 12.35
CA ILE A 62 11.05 -3.51 11.25
C ILE A 62 12.35 -2.83 10.83
N THR A 63 12.76 -3.08 9.59
CA THR A 63 13.97 -2.50 9.02
C THR A 63 13.66 -1.15 8.39
N GLU A 64 12.56 -1.08 7.63
CA GLU A 64 12.23 0.08 6.81
C GLU A 64 10.73 0.38 6.84
N VAL A 65 10.43 1.66 6.60
CA VAL A 65 9.08 2.23 6.55
C VAL A 65 9.04 3.16 5.34
N GLU A 66 8.05 2.96 4.49
CA GLU A 66 7.73 3.87 3.38
C GLU A 66 6.29 4.36 3.50
N VAL A 67 6.05 5.60 3.08
CA VAL A 67 4.71 6.19 3.00
C VAL A 67 4.49 6.67 1.59
N LYS A 68 3.49 6.12 0.90
CA LYS A 68 3.11 6.59 -0.43
C LYS A 68 2.29 7.87 -0.31
N LEU A 69 2.90 9.00 -0.69
CA LEU A 69 2.27 10.32 -0.75
C LEU A 69 1.14 10.40 -1.80
N VAL A 70 1.22 9.60 -2.86
CA VAL A 70 0.20 9.52 -3.91
C VAL A 70 -0.14 8.05 -4.15
N ALA A 71 -1.39 7.68 -3.85
CA ALA A 71 -1.96 6.41 -4.24
C ALA A 71 -2.86 6.67 -5.45
N TYR A 72 -2.46 6.18 -6.63
CA TYR A 72 -3.40 6.10 -7.75
C TYR A 72 -4.42 5.01 -7.40
N PRO A 73 -5.74 5.30 -7.44
CA PRO A 73 -6.74 4.27 -7.16
C PRO A 73 -6.52 3.13 -8.14
N LYS A 74 -6.25 1.91 -7.65
CA LYS A 74 -6.08 0.71 -8.48
C LYS A 74 -7.29 0.50 -9.41
N ASP A 75 -8.45 0.98 -8.99
CA ASP A 75 -9.72 0.71 -9.64
C ASP A 75 -10.60 1.94 -9.73
N THR A 76 -10.20 2.89 -10.58
CA THR A 76 -11.14 3.91 -11.03
C THR A 76 -11.56 3.54 -12.43
N GLN A 77 -12.83 3.16 -12.60
CA GLN A 77 -13.52 3.06 -13.89
C GLN A 77 -13.21 4.27 -14.80
N ARG A 78 -12.96 5.44 -14.19
CA ARG A 78 -12.46 6.66 -14.82
C ARG A 78 -11.10 6.50 -15.51
N VAL A 79 -10.14 5.80 -14.92
CA VAL A 79 -8.80 5.55 -15.51
C VAL A 79 -8.90 4.55 -16.65
N ALA A 80 -9.73 3.50 -16.51
CA ALA A 80 -10.01 2.58 -17.60
C ALA A 80 -10.70 3.29 -18.78
N HIS A 81 -11.65 4.20 -18.49
CA HIS A 81 -12.32 5.04 -19.48
C HIS A 81 -11.38 6.00 -20.19
N ILE A 82 -10.49 6.68 -19.43
CA ILE A 82 -9.46 7.56 -20.01
C ILE A 82 -8.53 6.77 -20.93
N ARG A 83 -8.07 5.59 -20.50
CA ARG A 83 -7.24 4.71 -21.33
C ARG A 83 -7.95 4.34 -22.64
N GLY A 84 -9.23 3.94 -22.56
CA GLY A 84 -10.02 3.61 -23.76
C GLY A 84 -10.17 4.80 -24.72
N LYS A 85 -10.44 5.99 -24.20
CA LYS A 85 -10.51 7.22 -25.03
C LYS A 85 -9.18 7.51 -25.73
N LEU A 86 -8.06 7.41 -25.01
CA LEU A 86 -6.74 7.68 -25.58
C LEU A 86 -6.37 6.64 -26.66
N SER A 87 -6.68 5.36 -26.45
CA SER A 87 -6.47 4.32 -27.46
C SER A 87 -7.27 4.58 -28.73
N ASN A 88 -8.53 5.01 -28.61
CA ASN A 88 -9.37 5.32 -29.77
C ASN A 88 -8.87 6.54 -30.55
N LEU A 89 -8.37 7.58 -29.86
CA LEU A 89 -7.79 8.76 -30.52
C LEU A 89 -6.51 8.42 -31.28
N LEU A 90 -5.63 7.61 -30.67
CA LEU A 90 -4.42 7.11 -31.33
C LEU A 90 -4.74 6.31 -32.59
N GLN A 91 -5.76 5.46 -32.54
CA GLN A 91 -6.23 4.69 -33.68
C GLN A 91 -6.72 5.61 -34.82
N GLN A 92 -7.46 6.66 -34.49
CA GLN A 92 -7.96 7.62 -35.48
C GLN A 92 -6.85 8.44 -36.13
N GLU A 93 -5.80 8.81 -35.40
CA GLU A 93 -4.65 9.51 -36.00
C GLU A 93 -3.86 8.59 -36.94
N LEU A 94 -3.68 7.31 -36.59
CA LEU A 94 -3.03 6.32 -37.44
C LEU A 94 -3.83 5.98 -38.71
N GLU A 95 -5.16 6.09 -38.66
CA GLU A 95 -6.05 5.87 -39.80
C GLU A 95 -6.15 7.10 -40.73
N GLN A 96 -5.59 8.24 -40.31
CA GLN A 96 -5.59 9.50 -41.08
C GLN A 96 -4.24 9.81 -41.76
N GLU A 97 -3.21 8.97 -41.56
CA GLU A 97 -1.95 8.92 -42.32
C GLU A 97 -2.00 7.87 -43.44
#